data_AF-A0A0C2MT98-F1
#
_entry.id   AF-A0A0C2MT98-F1
#
_cell.length_a   1.000
_cell.length_b   1.000
_cell.length_c   1.000
_cell.angle_alpha   90.00
_cell.angle_beta   90.00
_cell.angle_gamma   90.00
#
_symmetry.space_group_name_H-M   'P 1'
#
loop_
_entity.id
_entity.type
_entity.pdbx_description
1 polymer ?
#
loop_
_entity_poly.entity_id
_entity_poly.type
_entity_poly.pdbx_seq_one_letter_code
_entity_poly.pdbx_strand_id
1 'polypeptide(L)'
;MKNTNFCDITHRGRVDKRNDPNIKISIDFEHKNLDDVEQLEHLEMELKKQFTGKQVSQTIRYVEGQVLRSELQCGICLENDINCTFCPCGHTMSCMGCSELCKVCPICRSSIHYLQKVYLS
;
A
#
# COMPACT_ATOMS: atom_id res chain seq x y z
N MET A 1 1.23 -13.76 -61.29
CA MET A 1 0.94 -12.39 -60.80
C MET A 1 1.09 -12.42 -59.28
N LYS A 2 2.21 -11.89 -58.76
CA LYS A 2 2.26 -10.68 -57.89
C LYS A 2 1.25 -10.79 -56.73
N ASN A 3 1.64 -11.32 -55.58
CA ASN A 3 2.37 -10.62 -54.51
C ASN A 3 1.70 -9.29 -54.12
N THR A 4 0.96 -9.31 -53.00
CA THR A 4 0.89 -8.17 -52.07
C THR A 4 0.93 -8.73 -50.65
N ASN A 5 2.15 -8.75 -50.11
CA ASN A 5 2.40 -8.54 -48.69
C ASN A 5 1.83 -7.18 -48.30
N PHE A 6 1.22 -7.09 -47.12
CA PHE A 6 1.49 -6.12 -46.05
C PHE A 6 0.27 -6.05 -45.12
N CYS A 7 0.42 -6.60 -43.92
CA CYS A 7 -0.15 -6.00 -42.73
C CYS A 7 0.94 -6.05 -41.67
N ASP A 8 1.37 -4.85 -41.29
CA ASP A 8 2.49 -4.55 -40.41
C ASP A 8 2.30 -5.07 -38.98
N ILE A 9 3.26 -5.90 -38.59
CA ILE A 9 4.12 -5.76 -37.42
C ILE A 9 3.60 -4.86 -36.28
N THR A 10 3.22 -5.45 -35.15
CA THR A 10 3.83 -5.08 -33.86
C THR A 10 3.93 -6.30 -32.92
N HIS A 11 5.17 -6.76 -32.79
CA HIS A 11 5.80 -7.16 -31.52
C HIS A 11 5.18 -8.28 -30.66
N ARG A 12 5.77 -9.48 -30.83
CA ARG A 12 6.57 -10.25 -29.83
C ARG A 12 6.27 -11.73 -30.05
N GLY A 13 7.20 -12.54 -30.55
CA GLY A 13 8.54 -12.68 -29.99
C GLY A 13 8.43 -13.58 -28.77
N ARG A 14 8.62 -14.88 -28.98
CA ARG A 14 8.73 -15.92 -27.95
C ARG A 14 9.79 -15.51 -26.92
N VAL A 15 9.46 -15.52 -25.62
CA VAL A 15 10.45 -15.70 -24.55
C VAL A 15 9.88 -16.61 -23.45
N ASP A 16 10.61 -17.71 -23.28
CA ASP A 16 10.85 -18.61 -22.16
C ASP A 16 9.84 -18.89 -21.04
N LYS A 17 9.74 -20.19 -20.74
CA LYS A 17 9.06 -20.80 -19.60
C LYS A 17 9.94 -20.63 -18.37
N ARG A 18 9.45 -19.95 -17.34
CA ARG A 18 9.80 -20.18 -15.94
C ARG A 18 8.96 -19.23 -15.08
N ASN A 19 7.97 -19.78 -14.39
CA ASN A 19 7.41 -19.26 -13.12
C ASN A 19 6.28 -18.20 -13.16
N ASP A 20 5.03 -18.58 -13.51
CA ASP A 20 3.84 -17.75 -13.15
C ASP A 20 2.64 -18.64 -12.76
N PRO A 21 1.96 -18.37 -11.62
CA PRO A 21 1.21 -19.36 -10.87
C PRO A 21 -0.24 -19.59 -11.33
N ASN A 22 -0.68 -18.98 -12.43
CA ASN A 22 -2.06 -19.10 -12.93
C ASN A 22 -2.27 -20.31 -13.87
N ILE A 23 -1.84 -21.50 -13.43
CA ILE A 23 -2.20 -22.75 -14.09
C ILE A 23 -3.70 -23.01 -13.89
N LYS A 24 -4.45 -23.02 -15.00
CA LYS A 24 -5.80 -23.60 -15.04
C LYS A 24 -5.67 -25.11 -14.85
N ILE A 25 -6.17 -25.61 -13.72
CA ILE A 25 -6.34 -27.04 -13.51
C ILE A 25 -7.77 -27.39 -13.89
N SER A 26 -7.94 -28.19 -14.94
CA SER A 26 -9.18 -28.93 -15.18
C SER A 26 -9.23 -30.05 -14.15
N ILE A 27 -10.25 -30.07 -13.30
CA ILE A 27 -10.46 -31.14 -12.32
C ILE A 27 -11.74 -31.87 -12.70
N ASP A 28 -11.62 -33.14 -13.05
CA ASP A 28 -12.76 -34.03 -13.26
C ASP A 28 -13.39 -34.33 -11.89
N PHE A 29 -14.71 -34.08 -11.77
CA PHE A 29 -15.43 -34.22 -10.50
C PHE A 29 -16.14 -35.59 -10.47
N GLU A 30 -15.53 -36.57 -9.81
CA GLU A 30 -16.24 -37.78 -9.38
C GLU A 30 -17.03 -37.46 -8.11
N HIS A 31 -18.33 -37.79 -8.15
CA HIS A 31 -19.28 -37.64 -7.05
C HIS A 31 -18.71 -38.20 -5.74
N LYS A 32 -18.48 -37.33 -4.75
CA LYS A 32 -18.20 -37.74 -3.37
C LYS A 32 -19.42 -37.50 -2.48
N ASN A 33 -19.67 -38.50 -1.65
CA ASN A 33 -20.86 -38.73 -0.83
C ASN A 33 -21.04 -37.67 0.28
N LEU A 34 -22.29 -37.55 0.73
CA LEU A 34 -22.82 -36.60 1.72
C LEU A 34 -22.33 -36.84 3.18
N ASP A 35 -21.04 -37.10 3.40
CA ASP A 35 -20.44 -37.29 4.74
C ASP A 35 -19.43 -36.17 5.11
N ASP A 36 -19.33 -35.11 4.29
CA ASP A 36 -18.27 -34.09 4.37
C ASP A 36 -18.57 -32.90 5.31
N VAL A 37 -19.76 -32.83 5.94
CA VAL A 37 -20.15 -31.70 6.81
C VAL A 37 -19.26 -31.61 8.06
N GLU A 38 -18.91 -32.75 8.65
CA GLU A 38 -18.08 -32.84 9.85
C GLU A 38 -16.62 -32.41 9.58
N GLN A 39 -16.15 -32.63 8.35
CA GLN A 39 -14.81 -32.22 7.91
C GLN A 39 -14.73 -30.71 7.64
N LEU A 40 -15.81 -30.11 7.13
CA LEU A 40 -15.90 -28.66 6.91
C LEU A 40 -15.89 -27.88 8.24
N GLU A 41 -16.59 -28.37 9.27
CA GLU A 41 -16.58 -27.76 10.61
C GLU A 41 -15.19 -27.80 11.25
N HIS A 42 -14.46 -28.91 11.08
CA HIS A 42 -13.10 -29.04 11.62
C HIS A 42 -12.11 -28.10 10.90
N LEU A 43 -12.26 -27.89 9.60
CA LEU A 43 -11.46 -26.95 8.83
C LEU A 43 -11.75 -25.49 9.20
N GLU A 44 -13.02 -25.13 9.44
CA GLU A 44 -13.38 -23.81 9.97
C GLU A 44 -12.81 -23.56 11.37
N MET A 45 -12.86 -24.56 12.25
CA MET A 45 -12.25 -24.49 13.58
C MET A 45 -10.75 -24.22 13.47
N GLU A 46 -10.06 -24.86 12.54
CA GLU A 46 -8.63 -24.67 12.34
C GLU A 46 -8.30 -23.29 11.76
N LEU A 47 -9.11 -22.77 10.82
CA LEU A 47 -8.98 -21.41 10.29
C LEU A 47 -9.20 -20.34 11.39
N LYS A 48 -10.20 -20.55 12.26
CA LYS A 48 -10.48 -19.68 13.42
C LYS A 48 -9.37 -19.71 14.48
N LYS A 49 -8.62 -20.82 14.60
CA LYS A 49 -7.41 -20.88 15.46
C LYS A 49 -6.26 -20.06 14.89
N GLN A 50 -6.11 -20.01 13.56
CA GLN A 50 -5.01 -19.29 12.91
C GLN A 50 -5.13 -17.77 13.06
N PHE A 51 -6.36 -17.23 13.07
CA PHE A 51 -6.63 -15.81 13.30
C PHE A 51 -7.51 -15.61 14.54
N THR A 52 -6.91 -15.80 15.72
CA THR A 52 -7.61 -15.51 16.99
C THR A 52 -7.95 -14.01 17.09
N GLY A 53 -9.09 -13.68 17.71
CA GLY A 53 -9.48 -12.28 17.96
C GLY A 53 -8.43 -11.47 18.73
N LYS A 54 -7.56 -12.15 19.52
CA LYS A 54 -6.41 -11.54 20.20
C LYS A 54 -5.32 -11.09 19.22
N GLN A 55 -4.96 -11.93 18.25
CA GLN A 55 -3.95 -11.60 17.23
C GLN A 55 -4.40 -10.42 16.36
N VAL A 56 -5.69 -10.38 16.01
CA VAL A 56 -6.29 -9.26 15.25
C VAL A 56 -6.27 -7.97 16.08
N SER A 57 -6.72 -8.03 17.34
CA SER A 57 -6.74 -6.85 18.22
C SER A 57 -5.35 -6.27 18.50
N GLN A 58 -4.34 -7.13 18.67
CA GLN A 58 -2.97 -6.70 18.86
C GLN A 58 -2.40 -6.03 17.61
N THR A 59 -2.69 -6.57 16.43
CA THR A 59 -2.29 -5.99 15.14
C THR A 59 -2.95 -4.62 14.93
N ILE A 60 -4.25 -4.50 15.19
CA ILE A 60 -4.99 -3.22 15.09
C ILE A 60 -4.33 -2.15 15.95
N ARG A 61 -4.08 -2.44 17.24
CA ARG A 61 -3.43 -1.48 18.16
C ARG A 61 -2.05 -1.05 17.69
N TYR A 62 -1.27 -1.98 17.14
CA TYR A 62 0.04 -1.67 16.60
C TYR A 62 -0.08 -0.70 15.41
N VAL A 63 -0.96 -1.00 14.46
CA VAL A 63 -1.19 -0.17 13.26
C VAL A 63 -1.70 1.21 13.66
N GLU A 64 -2.69 1.30 14.55
CA GLU A 64 -3.18 2.58 15.09
C GLU A 64 -2.04 3.43 15.67
N GLY A 65 -1.16 2.81 16.47
CA GLY A 65 0.00 3.48 17.03
C GLY A 65 0.99 3.99 15.97
N GLN A 66 1.17 3.26 14.87
CA GLN A 66 2.03 3.71 13.76
C GLN A 66 1.39 4.85 12.96
N VAL A 67 0.08 4.79 12.71
CA VAL A 67 -0.66 5.83 11.99
C VAL A 67 -0.60 7.15 12.77
N LEU A 68 -0.90 7.11 14.07
CA LEU A 68 -0.83 8.30 14.94
C LEU A 68 0.57 8.92 14.96
N ARG A 69 1.62 8.09 15.03
CA ARG A 69 3.00 8.59 14.93
C ARG A 69 3.27 9.25 13.58
N SER A 70 2.84 8.63 12.49
CA SER A 70 3.05 9.16 11.14
C SER A 70 2.33 10.48 10.89
N GLU A 71 1.20 10.75 11.54
CA GLU A 71 0.46 12.01 11.40
C GLU A 71 1.19 13.21 12.01
N LEU A 72 1.97 12.99 13.07
CA LEU A 72 2.75 14.04 13.74
C LEU A 72 4.19 14.12 13.25
N GLN A 73 4.62 13.19 12.40
CA GLN A 73 5.99 13.11 11.91
C GLN A 73 6.18 13.96 10.64
N CYS A 74 7.33 14.61 10.52
CA CYS A 74 7.69 15.39 9.34
C CYS A 74 7.62 14.51 8.08
N GLY A 75 6.74 14.87 7.14
CA GLY A 75 6.56 14.15 5.90
C GLY A 75 7.69 14.34 4.86
N ILE A 76 8.82 14.91 5.27
CA ILE A 76 10.03 15.06 4.44
C ILE A 76 11.13 14.14 4.94
N CYS A 77 11.59 14.30 6.20
CA CYS A 77 12.66 13.46 6.74
C CYS A 77 12.17 12.15 7.36
N LEU A 78 10.87 12.06 7.73
CA LEU A 78 10.32 10.91 8.45
C LEU A 78 11.14 10.55 9.71
N GLU A 79 11.69 11.56 10.38
CA GLU A 79 12.56 11.39 11.55
C GLU A 79 12.13 12.32 12.69
N ASN A 80 11.97 13.61 12.40
CA ASN A 80 11.56 14.62 13.39
C ASN A 80 10.06 14.89 13.35
N ASP A 81 9.49 15.40 14.44
CA ASP A 81 8.09 15.82 14.50
C ASP A 81 7.84 17.10 13.69
N ILE A 82 6.59 17.25 13.23
CA ILE A 82 6.08 18.46 12.62
C ILE A 82 6.11 19.59 13.65
N ASN A 83 6.79 20.69 13.32
CA ASN A 83 6.87 21.85 14.20
C ASN A 83 6.97 23.19 13.44
N CYS A 84 6.65 23.18 12.15
CA CYS A 84 6.74 24.34 11.28
C CYS A 84 5.56 24.40 10.31
N THR A 85 5.06 25.61 10.05
CA THR A 85 4.07 25.90 9.01
C THR A 85 4.64 26.82 7.94
N PHE A 86 4.15 26.68 6.70
CA PHE A 86 4.55 27.49 5.55
C PHE A 86 3.63 28.71 5.40
N CYS A 87 4.14 29.93 5.53
CA CYS A 87 3.34 31.14 5.38
C CYS A 87 3.45 31.73 3.96
N PRO A 88 2.35 32.21 3.35
CA PRO A 88 1.03 32.44 3.96
C PRO A 88 0.05 31.26 3.85
N CYS A 89 0.39 30.15 3.19
CA CYS A 89 -0.61 29.11 2.89
C CYS A 89 -1.07 28.26 4.08
N GLY A 90 -0.31 28.23 5.18
CA GLY A 90 -0.67 27.58 6.43
C GLY A 90 -0.53 26.05 6.47
N HIS A 91 -0.06 25.41 5.39
CA HIS A 91 0.19 23.97 5.41
C HIS A 91 1.32 23.64 6.39
N THR A 92 1.07 22.65 7.25
CA THR A 92 1.96 22.26 8.35
C THR A 92 2.24 20.78 8.23
N MET A 93 3.41 20.42 7.69
CA MET A 93 3.72 19.02 7.37
C MET A 93 5.19 18.65 7.56
N SER A 94 6.03 19.59 8.00
CA SER A 94 7.47 19.41 8.12
C SER A 94 8.05 19.96 9.42
N CYS A 95 9.20 19.41 9.81
CA CYS A 95 10.04 20.01 10.85
C CYS A 95 10.77 21.24 10.29
N MET A 96 11.25 22.12 11.18
CA MET A 96 11.92 23.37 10.81
C MET A 96 13.11 23.14 9.87
N GLY A 97 13.98 22.16 10.16
CA GLY A 97 15.16 21.89 9.34
C GLY A 97 14.84 21.47 7.91
N CYS A 98 13.77 20.70 7.69
CA CYS A 98 13.31 20.39 6.34
C CYS A 98 12.60 21.57 5.67
N SER A 99 11.84 22.36 6.43
CA SER A 99 11.14 23.54 5.92
C SER A 99 12.11 24.59 5.36
N GLU A 100 13.27 24.80 6.00
CA GLU A 100 14.29 25.78 5.56
C GLU A 100 14.88 25.47 4.17
N LEU A 101 14.84 24.20 3.76
CA LEU A 101 15.31 23.77 2.44
C LEU A 101 14.24 23.95 1.34
N CYS A 102 13.01 24.31 1.71
CA CYS A 102 11.90 24.46 0.79
C CYS A 102 11.78 25.90 0.27
N LYS A 103 11.69 26.08 -1.06
CA LYS A 103 11.42 27.38 -1.70
C LYS A 103 9.93 27.66 -1.93
N VAL A 104 9.13 26.60 -2.01
CA VAL A 104 7.67 26.62 -2.17
C VAL A 104 7.06 25.56 -1.26
N CYS A 105 5.80 25.74 -0.86
CA CYS A 105 5.10 24.76 -0.04
C CYS A 105 5.00 23.40 -0.77
N PRO A 106 5.44 22.29 -0.18
CA PRO A 106 5.36 20.96 -0.79
C PRO A 106 3.93 20.49 -1.10
N ILE A 107 2.93 21.01 -0.37
CA ILE A 107 1.53 20.63 -0.52
C ILE A 107 0.85 21.41 -1.66
N CYS A 108 0.90 22.74 -1.62
CA CYS A 108 0.12 23.59 -2.52
C CYS A 108 0.96 24.39 -3.52
N ARG A 109 2.30 24.26 -3.46
CA ARG A 109 3.28 24.93 -4.34
C ARG A 109 3.28 26.47 -4.27
N SER A 110 2.55 27.07 -3.33
CA SER A 110 2.61 28.51 -3.06
C SER A 110 4.01 28.93 -2.63
N SER A 111 4.43 30.13 -3.02
CA SER A 111 5.69 30.72 -2.55
C SER A 111 5.68 30.87 -1.04
N ILE A 112 6.80 30.53 -0.39
CA ILE A 112 6.98 30.66 1.05
C ILE A 112 7.55 32.05 1.31
N HIS A 113 6.80 32.88 2.05
CA HIS A 113 7.26 34.20 2.46
C HIS A 113 8.13 34.10 3.72
N TYR A 114 7.70 33.28 4.69
CA TYR A 114 8.44 32.97 5.90
C TYR A 114 7.96 31.64 6.49
N LEU A 115 8.75 31.11 7.41
CA LEU A 115 8.46 29.91 8.18
C LEU A 115 8.08 30.30 9.59
N GLN A 116 7.02 29.70 10.12
CA GLN A 116 6.56 29.95 11.48
C GLN A 116 6.66 28.65 12.29
N LYS A 117 7.40 28.70 13.40
CA LYS A 117 7.43 27.60 14.37
C LYS A 117 6.06 27.47 15.03
N VAL A 118 5.55 26.25 15.11
CA VAL A 118 4.27 25.92 15.74
C VAL A 118 4.46 24.84 16.81
N TYR A 119 3.54 24.81 17.77
CA TYR A 119 3.50 23.80 18.82
C TYR A 119 2.15 23.08 18.70
N LEU A 120 2.19 21.79 18.41
CA LEU A 120 1.00 20.93 18.32
C LEU A 120 0.75 20.33 19.71
N SER A 121 -0.50 20.39 20.18
CA SER A 121 -0.95 19.95 21.51
C SER A 121 -1.83 18.72 21.43
#